data_AF-A0A2V7MP02-F1
#
_entry.id   AF-A0A2V7MP02-F1
#
_cell.length_a   1.000
_cell.length_b   1.000
_cell.length_c   1.000
_cell.angle_alpha   90.00
_cell.angle_beta   90.00
_cell.angle_gamma   90.00
#
_symmetry.space_group_name_H-M   'P 1'
#
loop_
_entity.id
_entity.type
_entity.pdbx_description
1 polymer ?
#
loop_
_entity_poly.entity_id
_entity_poly.type
_entity_poly.pdbx_seq_one_letter_code
_entity_poly.pdbx_strand_id
1 'polypeptide(L)'
;MYAYQFEPPQSDTRFHKIKALLGKAHVAARRAARMWAGRIVVETRVSHILIVSDSPSRQRAVNRALEKELKRMGLRFLVNEPVPLPAERA
;
A
#
# COMPACT_ATOMS: atom_id res chain seq x y z
N MET A 1 -0.30 2.53 10.19
CA MET A 1 0.19 2.89 8.84
C MET A 1 1.47 2.13 8.56
N TYR A 2 1.66 1.66 7.33
CA TYR A 2 2.93 1.12 6.85
C TYR A 2 3.11 1.49 5.37
N ALA A 3 4.33 1.41 4.89
CA ALA A 3 4.73 1.85 3.57
C ALA A 3 5.62 0.82 2.90
N TYR A 4 5.38 0.62 1.59
CA TYR A 4 6.34 -0.02 0.70
C TYR A 4 7.18 1.06 0.04
N GLN A 5 8.48 0.86 -0.07
CA GLN A 5 9.43 1.76 -0.72
C GLN A 5 10.13 1.03 -1.87
N PHE A 6 10.29 1.68 -3.02
CA PHE A 6 11.04 1.14 -4.17
C PHE A 6 11.96 2.21 -4.79
N GLU A 7 13.17 1.76 -5.13
CA GLU A 7 14.21 2.53 -5.80
C GLU A 7 14.76 1.73 -6.99
N PRO A 8 14.92 2.33 -8.19
CA PRO A 8 14.64 3.74 -8.55
C PRO A 8 13.12 4.05 -8.59
N PRO A 9 12.72 5.34 -8.60
CA PRO A 9 11.31 5.70 -8.70
C PRO A 9 10.71 5.18 -9.99
N GLN A 10 9.46 4.74 -9.92
CA GLN A 10 8.76 4.14 -11.05
C GLN A 10 7.75 5.12 -11.62
N SER A 11 7.61 5.13 -12.95
CA SER A 11 6.55 5.90 -13.60
C SER A 11 5.18 5.44 -13.10
N ASP A 12 4.31 6.40 -12.80
CA ASP A 12 2.94 6.15 -12.32
C ASP A 12 2.14 5.22 -13.25
N THR A 13 2.43 5.25 -14.55
CA THR A 13 1.81 4.40 -15.58
C THR A 13 2.04 2.91 -15.34
N ARG A 14 3.16 2.53 -14.69
CA ARG A 14 3.48 1.14 -14.38
C ARG A 14 2.60 0.56 -13.26
N PHE A 15 1.91 1.41 -12.50
CA PHE A 15 1.18 1.00 -11.30
C PHE A 15 -0.32 0.73 -11.50
N HIS A 16 -0.82 0.64 -12.74
CA HIS A 16 -2.24 0.33 -13.01
C HIS A 16 -2.76 -0.88 -12.20
N LYS A 17 -2.02 -2.00 -12.19
CA LYS A 17 -2.44 -3.22 -11.47
C LYS A 17 -2.39 -3.04 -9.96
N ILE A 18 -1.39 -2.34 -9.46
CA ILE A 18 -1.29 -1.98 -8.05
C ILE A 18 -2.48 -1.12 -7.63
N LYS A 19 -2.80 -0.06 -8.39
CA LYS A 19 -3.98 0.78 -8.15
C LYS A 19 -5.28 -0.02 -8.12
N ALA A 20 -5.43 -0.99 -9.03
CA ALA A 20 -6.59 -1.88 -9.04
C ALA A 20 -6.68 -2.76 -7.78
N LEU A 21 -5.54 -3.30 -7.30
CA LEU A 21 -5.49 -4.06 -6.04
C LEU A 21 -5.87 -3.19 -4.84
N LEU A 22 -5.33 -1.97 -4.78
CA LEU A 22 -5.65 -1.00 -3.73
C LEU A 22 -7.14 -0.63 -3.76
N GLY A 23 -7.71 -0.36 -4.93
CA GLY A 23 -9.14 -0.07 -5.08
C GLY A 23 -10.04 -1.22 -4.61
N LYS A 24 -9.71 -2.47 -4.96
CA LYS A 24 -10.45 -3.65 -4.48
C LYS A 24 -10.41 -3.79 -2.96
N ALA A 25 -9.25 -3.53 -2.34
CA ALA A 25 -9.10 -3.58 -0.90
C ALA A 25 -9.90 -2.49 -0.18
N HIS A 26 -9.95 -1.28 -0.75
CA HIS A 26 -10.81 -0.20 -0.24
C HIS A 26 -12.29 -0.59 -0.24
N VAL A 27 -12.78 -1.13 -1.37
CA VAL A 27 -14.18 -1.59 -1.48
C VAL A 27 -14.48 -2.71 -0.48
N ALA A 28 -13.57 -3.67 -0.33
CA ALA A 28 -13.74 -4.77 0.64
C ALA A 28 -13.78 -4.27 2.09
N ALA A 29 -12.88 -3.36 2.47
CA ALA A 29 -12.85 -2.77 3.80
C ALA A 29 -14.13 -1.96 4.09
N ARG A 30 -14.59 -1.15 3.13
CA ARG A 30 -15.84 -0.40 3.24
C ARG A 30 -17.03 -1.32 3.44
N ARG A 31 -17.12 -2.45 2.72
CA ARG A 31 -18.18 -3.46 2.90
C ARG A 31 -18.16 -4.09 4.30
N ALA A 32 -16.99 -4.19 4.91
CA ALA A 32 -16.81 -4.72 6.26
C ALA A 32 -16.88 -3.63 7.35
N ALA A 33 -17.25 -2.39 7.02
CA ALA A 33 -17.21 -1.23 7.92
C ALA A 33 -15.83 -1.04 8.61
N ARG A 34 -14.74 -1.34 7.89
CA ARG A 34 -13.35 -1.20 8.34
C ARG A 34 -12.68 0.01 7.68
N MET A 35 -11.77 0.66 8.41
CA MET A 35 -10.95 1.73 7.88
C MET A 35 -9.81 1.15 7.03
N TRP A 36 -9.74 1.59 5.78
CA TRP A 36 -8.63 1.27 4.88
C TRP A 36 -8.45 2.33 3.81
N ALA A 37 -7.21 2.78 3.63
CA ALA A 37 -6.77 3.60 2.52
C ALA A 37 -5.41 3.12 2.01
N GLY A 38 -5.22 3.17 0.69
CA GLY A 38 -3.96 2.81 0.04
C GLY A 38 -3.67 3.81 -1.06
N ARG A 39 -2.47 4.38 -1.08
CA ARG A 39 -2.08 5.40 -2.05
C ARG A 39 -0.64 5.20 -2.53
N ILE A 40 -0.41 5.43 -3.81
CA ILE A 40 0.93 5.53 -4.37
C ILE A 40 1.35 7.00 -4.31
N VAL A 41 2.56 7.25 -3.81
CA VAL A 41 3.21 8.56 -3.81
C VAL A 41 4.50 8.40 -4.59
N VAL A 42 4.61 9.06 -5.74
CA VAL A 42 5.83 9.08 -6.55
C VAL A 42 6.57 10.37 -6.21
N GLU A 43 7.74 10.25 -5.63
CA GLU A 43 8.65 11.37 -5.37
C GLU A 43 9.85 11.33 -6.33
N THR A 44 10.63 12.41 -6.35
CA THR A 44 11.76 12.61 -7.27
C THR A 44 12.83 11.52 -7.20
N ARG A 45 12.96 10.82 -6.06
CA ARG A 45 14.02 9.81 -5.85
C ARG A 45 13.50 8.42 -5.47
N VAL A 46 12.22 8.30 -5.16
CA VAL A 46 11.65 7.09 -4.58
C VAL A 46 10.15 7.03 -4.88
N SER A 47 9.59 5.84 -5.00
CA SER A 47 8.12 5.72 -4.95
C SER A 47 7.71 4.95 -3.69
N HIS A 48 6.60 5.38 -3.12
CA HIS A 48 6.00 4.79 -1.93
C HIS A 48 4.60 4.26 -2.23
N ILE A 49 4.24 3.13 -1.64
CA ILE A 49 2.83 2.76 -1.45
C ILE A 49 2.52 2.86 0.03
N LEU A 50 1.70 3.84 0.40
CA LEU A 50 1.26 4.08 1.76
C LEU A 50 -0.03 3.30 2.01
N ILE A 51 -0.08 2.54 3.09
CA ILE A 51 -1.27 1.82 3.54
C ILE A 51 -1.64 2.27 4.95
N VAL A 52 -2.88 2.74 5.08
CA VAL A 52 -3.51 3.12 6.33
C VAL A 52 -4.65 2.14 6.59
N SER A 53 -4.68 1.53 7.76
CA SER A 53 -5.79 0.67 8.15
C SER A 53 -5.89 0.57 9.67
N ASP A 54 -7.12 0.31 10.14
CA ASP A 54 -7.49 0.04 11.53
C ASP A 54 -7.02 -1.32 12.08
N SER A 55 -6.22 -2.08 11.34
CA SER A 55 -5.54 -3.24 11.90
C SER A 55 -4.06 -3.25 11.50
N PRO A 56 -3.17 -3.52 12.45
CA PRO A 56 -1.72 -3.50 12.25
C PRO A 56 -1.23 -4.72 11.44
N SER A 57 -2.10 -5.70 11.16
CA SER A 57 -1.68 -6.92 10.48
C SER A 57 -1.25 -6.63 9.04
N ARG A 58 0.01 -6.97 8.75
CA ARG A 58 0.57 -7.01 7.39
C ARG A 58 0.20 -8.28 6.62
N GLN A 59 -0.43 -9.28 7.26
CA GLN A 59 -0.72 -10.57 6.64
C GLN A 59 -2.05 -10.58 5.84
N ARG A 60 -2.51 -9.42 5.37
CA ARG A 60 -3.75 -9.33 4.60
C ARG A 60 -3.57 -9.86 3.18
N ALA A 61 -4.64 -10.39 2.61
CA ALA A 61 -4.65 -10.87 1.22
C ALA A 61 -4.20 -9.79 0.22
N VAL A 62 -4.54 -8.52 0.47
CA VAL A 62 -4.09 -7.39 -0.36
C VAL A 62 -2.57 -7.24 -0.35
N ASN A 63 -1.91 -7.42 0.79
CA ASN A 63 -0.45 -7.27 0.88
C ASN A 63 0.26 -8.40 0.14
N ARG A 64 -0.20 -9.64 0.30
CA ARG A 64 0.33 -10.77 -0.49
C ARG A 64 0.16 -10.54 -1.99
N ALA A 65 -1.00 -10.06 -2.42
CA ALA A 65 -1.26 -9.74 -3.82
C ALA A 65 -0.35 -8.60 -4.32
N LEU A 66 -0.14 -7.59 -3.48
CA LEU A 66 0.73 -6.45 -3.75
C LEU A 66 2.18 -6.89 -3.93
N GLU A 67 2.74 -7.62 -2.96
CA GLU A 67 4.11 -8.14 -3.00
C GLU A 67 4.33 -9.06 -4.19
N LYS A 68 3.35 -9.92 -4.53
CA LYS A 68 3.41 -10.77 -5.72
C LYS A 68 3.50 -9.95 -6.99
N GLU A 69 2.70 -8.89 -7.11
CA GLU A 69 2.71 -8.02 -8.28
C GLU A 69 4.01 -7.20 -8.37
N LEU A 70 4.51 -6.67 -7.25
CA LEU A 70 5.78 -5.95 -7.21
C LEU A 70 6.96 -6.85 -7.63
N LYS A 71 7.00 -8.10 -7.14
CA LYS A 71 7.98 -9.10 -7.57
C LYS A 71 7.87 -9.40 -9.06
N ARG A 72 6.64 -9.54 -9.59
CA ARG A 72 6.37 -9.77 -11.02
C ARG A 72 6.83 -8.62 -11.90
N MET A 73 6.80 -7.39 -11.38
CA MET A 73 7.32 -6.19 -12.06
C MET A 73 8.85 -6.09 -12.02
N GLY A 74 9.53 -7.02 -11.35
CA GLY A 74 10.99 -7.00 -11.16
C GLY A 74 11.45 -5.93 -10.17
N LEU A 75 10.56 -5.41 -9.32
CA LEU A 75 10.89 -4.34 -8.39
C LEU A 75 11.44 -4.92 -7.10
N ARG A 76 12.59 -4.39 -6.67
CA ARG A 76 13.08 -4.56 -5.30
C ARG A 76 12.36 -3.55 -4.42
N PHE A 77 11.92 -4.00 -3.25
CA PHE A 77 11.16 -3.15 -2.34
C PHE A 77 11.49 -3.45 -0.88
N LEU A 78 11.34 -2.42 -0.06
CA LEU A 78 11.39 -2.49 1.40
C LEU A 78 10.01 -2.21 1.96
N VAL A 79 9.69 -2.78 3.11
CA VAL A 79 8.44 -2.52 3.82
C VAL A 79 8.79 -2.20 5.27
N ASN A 80 8.31 -1.08 5.77
CA ASN A 80 8.55 -0.74 7.17
C ASN A 80 7.62 -1.52 8.12
N GLU A 81 7.97 -1.48 9.41
CA GLU A 81 7.06 -1.94 10.45
C GLU A 81 5.82 -1.03 10.56
N PRO A 82 4.63 -1.57 10.87
CA PRO A 82 3.44 -0.77 11.10
C PRO A 82 3.63 0.22 12.25
N VAL A 83 3.47 1.50 11.95
CA VAL A 83 3.45 2.58 12.94
C VAL A 83 2.00 2.91 13.28
N PRO A 84 1.61 2.98 14.58
CA PRO A 84 0.29 3.47 14.97
C PRO A 84 0.04 4.86 14.41
N LEU A 85 -1.19 5.12 13.95
CA LEU A 85 -1.58 6.49 13.65
C LEU A 85 -2.02 7.18 14.93
N PRO A 86 -1.70 8.47 15.12
CA PRO A 86 -2.29 9.25 16.19
C PRO A 86 -3.82 9.14 16.09
N ALA A 87 -4.49 8.88 17.20
CA ALA A 87 -5.93 9.10 17.24
C ALA A 87 -6.14 10.60 17.04
N GLU A 88 -6.76 11.01 15.93
CA GLU A 88 -7.29 12.38 15.83
C GLU A 88 -8.20 12.57 17.05
N ARG A 89 -7.86 13.54 17.90
CA ARG A 89 -8.79 14.01 18.94
C ARG A 89 -9.94 14.69 18.18
N ALA A 90 -11.07 14.01 18.12
CA ALA A 90 -12.35 14.61 17.73
C ALA A 90 -12.81 15.63 18.78
#